data_AF-A0A7Y3A2G1-F1
#
_entry.id   AF-A0A7Y3A2G1-F1
#
_cell.length_a   1.000
_cell.length_b   1.000
_cell.length_c   1.000
_cell.angle_alpha   90.00
_cell.angle_beta   90.00
_cell.angle_gamma   90.00
#
_symmetry.space_group_name_H-M   'P 1'
#
loop_
_entity.id
_entity.type
_entity.pdbx_description
1 polymer ?
#
loop_
_entity_poly.entity_id
_entity_poly.type
_entity_poly.pdbx_seq_one_letter_code
_entity_poly.pdbx_strand_id
1 'polypeptide(L)'
;MFGQSKFNRFLKPSDTLNVQRRNAVIITEASVVTLGLIGLNELWYKDFPRSEFQTIDDSAEWRKVDKIGHVFSSYQLTRLGSESLGWSGANKRSQMIFGSAMSLGFLTTIEIFDGFSEEWGFSWSDFGANVLGSALFVGQDLAWSEQRMLVKFSFNRTDFPALNPDKLGENLVQEIFKDYNG
;
A
#
# COMPACT_ATOMS: atom_id res chain seq x y z
N MET A 1 -7.73 -13.39 38.89
CA MET A 1 -7.96 -12.86 37.53
C MET A 1 -6.77 -13.27 36.66
N PHE A 2 -6.72 -14.52 36.19
CA PHE A 2 -5.57 -15.03 35.44
C PHE A 2 -6.06 -15.91 34.30
N GLY A 3 -5.77 -15.52 33.05
CA GLY A 3 -6.23 -16.27 31.88
C GLY A 3 -5.67 -15.82 30.53
N GLN A 4 -5.03 -14.65 30.40
CA GLN A 4 -4.38 -14.29 29.14
C GLN A 4 -2.97 -14.88 29.03
N SER A 5 -2.75 -15.64 27.95
CA SER A 5 -1.43 -16.12 27.57
C SER A 5 -0.44 -14.95 27.41
N LYS A 6 0.87 -15.23 27.52
CA LYS A 6 1.90 -14.20 27.25
C LYS A 6 1.74 -13.60 25.85
N PHE A 7 1.32 -14.42 24.89
CA PHE A 7 1.03 -14.02 23.52
C PHE A 7 -0.15 -13.04 23.43
N ASN A 8 -1.26 -13.30 24.12
CA ASN A 8 -2.41 -12.39 24.13
C ASN A 8 -2.08 -11.03 24.75
N ARG A 9 -1.23 -11.02 25.80
CA ARG A 9 -0.71 -9.77 26.38
C ARG A 9 0.24 -9.03 25.46
N PHE A 10 1.01 -9.74 24.64
CA PHE A 10 1.86 -9.13 23.63
C PHE A 10 1.02 -8.46 22.52
N LEU A 11 0.03 -9.17 21.97
CA LEU A 11 -0.81 -8.65 20.88
C LEU A 11 -1.75 -7.51 21.31
N LYS A 12 -2.11 -7.40 22.59
CA LYS A 12 -2.88 -6.25 23.08
C LYS A 12 -2.08 -4.95 22.87
N PRO A 13 -2.67 -3.91 22.27
CA PRO A 13 -2.06 -2.58 22.23
C PRO A 13 -1.68 -2.08 23.63
N SER A 14 -0.59 -1.33 23.70
CA SER A 14 -0.14 -0.73 24.96
C SER A 14 -1.04 0.44 25.36
N ASP A 15 -1.44 0.53 26.63
CA ASP A 15 -2.32 1.60 27.13
C ASP A 15 -1.58 2.96 27.20
N THR A 16 -0.24 2.93 27.29
CA THR A 16 0.66 4.09 27.20
C THR A 16 1.77 3.83 26.19
N LEU A 17 2.47 4.87 25.76
CA LEU A 17 3.54 4.72 24.77
C LEU A 17 4.66 3.81 25.28
N ASN A 18 4.82 2.67 24.61
CA ASN A 18 5.94 1.76 24.78
C ASN A 18 6.99 2.03 23.70
N VAL A 19 8.12 2.63 24.09
CA VAL A 19 9.17 3.07 23.17
C VAL A 19 9.82 1.90 22.44
N GLN A 20 10.01 0.75 23.10
CA GLN A 20 10.60 -0.44 22.48
C GLN A 20 9.68 -1.00 21.39
N ARG A 21 8.36 -1.10 21.65
CA ARG A 21 7.37 -1.51 20.65
C ARG A 21 7.32 -0.53 19.49
N ARG A 22 7.32 0.78 19.78
CA ARG A 22 7.34 1.83 18.75
C ARG A 22 8.55 1.69 17.83
N ASN A 23 9.75 1.56 18.42
CA ASN A 23 10.98 1.42 17.65
C ASN A 23 10.98 0.11 16.84
N ALA A 24 10.46 -0.98 17.40
CA ALA A 24 10.30 -2.24 16.67
C ALA A 24 9.41 -2.09 15.43
N VAL A 25 8.27 -1.40 15.56
CA VAL A 25 7.38 -1.10 14.42
C VAL A 25 8.12 -0.27 13.37
N ILE A 26 8.73 0.85 13.77
CA ILE A 26 9.45 1.75 12.85
C ILE A 26 10.57 1.02 12.11
N ILE A 27 11.41 0.26 12.81
CA ILE A 27 12.53 -0.49 12.21
C ILE A 27 11.99 -1.56 11.25
N THR A 28 10.92 -2.26 11.63
CA THR A 28 10.32 -3.30 10.79
C THR A 28 9.74 -2.70 9.52
N GLU A 29 8.93 -1.65 9.62
CA GLU A 29 8.33 -1.01 8.45
C GLU A 29 9.38 -0.38 7.54
N ALA A 30 10.40 0.29 8.09
CA ALA A 30 11.51 0.83 7.31
C ALA A 30 12.28 -0.27 6.57
N SER A 31 12.50 -1.42 7.22
CA SER A 31 13.17 -2.57 6.62
C SER A 31 12.32 -3.19 5.51
N VAL A 32 11.00 -3.35 5.74
CA VAL A 32 10.05 -3.88 4.74
C VAL A 32 9.98 -2.96 3.53
N VAL A 33 9.86 -1.64 3.73
CA VAL A 33 9.85 -0.66 2.64
C VAL A 33 11.16 -0.69 1.86
N THR A 34 12.30 -0.67 2.55
CA THR A 34 13.62 -0.67 1.89
C THR A 34 13.82 -1.94 1.07
N LEU A 35 13.58 -3.12 1.67
CA LEU A 35 13.71 -4.40 0.98
C LEU A 35 12.68 -4.53 -0.15
N GLY A 36 11.47 -4.00 0.03
CA GLY A 36 10.43 -3.95 -0.99
C GLY A 36 10.86 -3.13 -2.20
N LEU A 37 11.42 -1.93 -1.99
CA LEU A 37 11.93 -1.09 -3.09
C LEU A 37 13.13 -1.72 -3.81
N ILE A 38 14.04 -2.36 -3.07
CA ILE A 38 15.17 -3.10 -3.67
C ILE A 38 14.65 -4.27 -4.50
N GLY A 39 13.73 -5.06 -3.93
CA GLY A 39 13.11 -6.20 -4.63
C GLY A 39 12.34 -5.75 -5.86
N LEU A 40 11.58 -4.66 -5.76
CA LEU A 40 10.87 -4.06 -6.90
C LEU A 40 11.87 -3.62 -7.98
N ASN A 41 12.96 -2.95 -7.61
CA ASN A 41 13.99 -2.59 -8.59
C ASN A 41 14.57 -3.81 -9.30
N GLU A 42 14.98 -4.83 -8.55
CA GLU A 42 15.64 -6.02 -9.11
C GLU A 42 14.69 -6.90 -9.94
N LEU A 43 13.42 -7.00 -9.56
CA LEU A 43 12.45 -7.91 -10.19
C LEU A 43 11.58 -7.23 -11.25
N TRP A 44 11.41 -5.91 -11.20
CA TRP A 44 10.52 -5.16 -12.09
C TRP A 44 11.26 -4.20 -13.02
N TYR A 45 12.19 -3.39 -12.52
CA TYR A 45 12.80 -2.32 -13.32
C TYR A 45 14.14 -2.68 -13.97
N LYS A 46 14.89 -3.63 -13.41
CA LYS A 46 16.28 -3.91 -13.78
C LYS A 46 16.50 -4.26 -15.26
N ASP A 47 15.56 -4.99 -15.85
CA ASP A 47 15.68 -5.51 -17.21
C ASP A 47 15.11 -4.55 -18.28
N PHE A 48 14.63 -3.37 -17.86
CA PHE A 48 14.10 -2.34 -18.75
C PHE A 48 15.04 -1.14 -18.86
N PRO A 49 15.08 -0.49 -20.03
CA PRO A 49 15.92 0.68 -20.22
C PRO A 49 15.42 1.87 -19.37
N ARG A 50 16.37 2.73 -19.00
CA ARG A 50 16.14 3.93 -18.17
C ARG A 50 16.10 5.16 -19.04
N SER A 51 15.20 6.09 -18.71
CA SER A 51 15.02 7.38 -19.40
C SER A 51 15.50 8.56 -18.55
N GLU A 52 15.50 9.75 -19.13
CA GLU A 52 15.37 10.98 -18.34
C GLU A 52 14.01 11.00 -17.63
N PHE A 53 13.89 11.79 -16.56
CA PHE A 53 12.63 11.87 -15.81
C PHE A 53 11.50 12.37 -16.72
N GLN A 54 10.45 11.56 -16.86
CA GLN A 54 9.27 11.87 -17.65
C GLN A 54 7.97 11.68 -16.87
N THR A 55 6.99 12.51 -17.21
CA THR A 55 5.63 12.43 -16.67
C THR A 55 4.68 12.02 -17.78
N ILE A 56 3.67 11.20 -17.45
CA ILE A 56 2.64 10.76 -18.40
C ILE A 56 1.24 11.09 -17.89
N ASP A 57 0.26 11.06 -18.80
CA ASP A 57 -1.17 11.02 -18.47
C ASP A 57 -1.75 9.67 -18.91
N ASP A 58 -1.92 8.79 -17.94
CA ASP A 58 -2.47 7.45 -18.07
C ASP A 58 -3.81 7.34 -17.32
N SER A 59 -4.49 8.46 -17.07
CA SER A 59 -5.73 8.51 -16.29
C SER A 59 -6.88 7.64 -16.85
N ALA A 60 -6.81 7.30 -18.15
CA ALA A 60 -7.76 6.44 -18.84
C ALA A 60 -7.34 4.96 -18.91
N GLU A 61 -6.13 4.64 -18.44
CA GLU A 61 -5.58 3.29 -18.51
C GLU A 61 -6.38 2.28 -17.69
N TRP A 62 -6.48 1.05 -18.24
CA TRP A 62 -7.10 -0.10 -17.57
C TRP A 62 -8.50 0.17 -17.02
N ARG A 63 -9.28 1.03 -17.71
CA ARG A 63 -10.61 1.47 -17.24
C ARG A 63 -10.59 2.00 -15.80
N LYS A 64 -9.50 2.66 -15.40
CA LYS A 64 -9.25 3.21 -14.05
C LYS A 64 -9.03 2.17 -12.95
N VAL A 65 -8.94 0.88 -13.30
CA VAL A 65 -8.65 -0.19 -12.31
C VAL A 65 -7.31 0.08 -11.64
N ASP A 66 -6.33 0.52 -12.40
CA ASP A 66 -5.03 0.93 -11.90
C ASP A 66 -5.15 2.02 -10.80
N LYS A 67 -5.91 3.08 -11.09
CA LYS A 67 -6.13 4.21 -10.16
C LYS A 67 -6.90 3.78 -8.91
N ILE A 68 -7.82 2.83 -9.04
CA ILE A 68 -8.51 2.19 -7.90
C ILE A 68 -7.51 1.35 -7.08
N GLY A 69 -6.58 0.66 -7.75
CA GLY A 69 -5.46 -0.04 -7.13
C GLY A 69 -4.57 0.89 -6.31
N HIS A 70 -4.26 2.08 -6.80
CA HIS A 70 -3.54 3.13 -6.08
C HIS A 70 -4.30 3.61 -4.83
N VAL A 71 -5.60 3.93 -4.96
CA VAL A 71 -6.44 4.30 -3.80
C VAL A 71 -6.48 3.18 -2.77
N PHE A 72 -6.72 1.93 -3.20
CA PHE A 72 -6.80 0.77 -2.31
C PHE A 72 -5.48 0.53 -1.58
N SER A 73 -4.37 0.48 -2.33
CA SER A 73 -3.05 0.21 -1.78
C SER A 73 -2.64 1.30 -0.80
N SER A 74 -2.86 2.57 -1.14
CA SER A 74 -2.54 3.67 -0.23
C SER A 74 -3.43 3.68 1.03
N TYR A 75 -4.73 3.40 0.88
CA TYR A 75 -5.63 3.25 2.03
C TYR A 75 -5.15 2.13 2.97
N GLN A 76 -4.79 0.96 2.44
CA GLN A 76 -4.35 -0.17 3.26
C GLN A 76 -2.97 0.05 3.87
N LEU A 77 -2.00 0.61 3.14
CA LEU A 77 -0.68 0.93 3.68
C LEU A 77 -0.78 1.95 4.82
N THR A 78 -1.59 3.00 4.63
CA THR A 78 -1.85 3.99 5.67
C THR A 78 -2.48 3.33 6.89
N ARG A 79 -3.53 2.52 6.69
CA ARG A 79 -4.21 1.80 7.75
C ARG A 79 -3.27 0.88 8.53
N LEU A 80 -2.51 0.04 7.82
CA LEU A 80 -1.61 -0.94 8.44
C LEU A 80 -0.49 -0.25 9.20
N GLY A 81 0.12 0.81 8.65
CA GLY A 81 1.15 1.57 9.36
C GLY A 81 0.60 2.31 10.59
N SER A 82 -0.58 2.92 10.48
CA SER A 82 -1.26 3.57 11.60
C SER A 82 -1.64 2.58 12.71
N GLU A 83 -2.28 1.46 12.37
CA GLU A 83 -2.70 0.43 13.33
C GLU A 83 -1.48 -0.26 13.98
N SER A 84 -0.42 -0.54 13.20
CA SER A 84 0.83 -1.12 13.72
C SER A 84 1.53 -0.19 14.70
N LEU A 85 1.60 1.11 14.40
CA LEU A 85 2.14 2.07 15.36
C LEU A 85 1.22 2.20 16.59
N GLY A 86 -0.10 2.08 16.40
CA GLY A 86 -1.08 2.08 17.48
C GLY A 86 -0.89 0.95 18.49
N TRP A 87 -0.39 -0.22 18.05
CA TRP A 87 -0.03 -1.32 18.95
C TRP A 87 1.03 -0.94 20.01
N SER A 88 1.87 0.05 19.72
CA SER A 88 2.84 0.61 20.67
C SER A 88 2.25 1.56 21.72
N GLY A 89 0.96 1.90 21.63
CA GLY A 89 0.33 2.92 22.48
C GLY A 89 0.61 4.36 22.03
N ALA A 90 1.07 4.55 20.78
CA ALA A 90 1.21 5.86 20.19
C ALA A 90 -0.16 6.57 20.11
N ASN A 91 -0.17 7.90 20.27
CA ASN A 91 -1.43 8.65 20.13
C ASN A 91 -1.92 8.66 18.67
N LYS A 92 -3.22 8.91 18.48
CA LYS A 92 -3.88 8.91 17.17
C LYS A 92 -3.21 9.83 16.13
N ARG A 93 -2.75 11.02 16.55
CA ARG A 93 -2.05 11.95 15.65
C ARG A 93 -0.76 11.35 15.10
N SER A 94 0.05 10.74 15.96
CA SER A 94 1.27 10.04 15.54
C SER A 94 0.97 8.85 14.64
N GLN A 95 -0.08 8.06 14.94
CA GLN A 95 -0.51 6.95 14.09
C GLN A 95 -0.86 7.43 12.67
N MET A 96 -1.70 8.46 12.55
CA MET A 96 -2.13 9.00 11.25
C MET A 96 -0.95 9.56 10.45
N ILE A 97 -0.13 10.42 11.06
CA ILE A 97 1.02 11.04 10.38
C ILE A 97 2.00 9.96 9.90
N PHE A 98 2.32 9.00 10.76
CA PHE A 98 3.27 7.95 10.41
C PHE A 98 2.75 7.05 9.30
N GLY A 99 1.52 6.53 9.43
CA GLY A 99 0.92 5.67 8.41
C GLY A 99 0.79 6.37 7.06
N SER A 100 0.30 7.61 7.02
CA SER A 100 0.14 8.34 5.76
C SER A 100 1.48 8.73 5.14
N ALA A 101 2.46 9.14 5.95
CA ALA A 101 3.79 9.48 5.45
C ALA A 101 4.52 8.24 4.90
N MET A 102 4.40 7.10 5.57
CA MET A 102 4.97 5.84 5.09
C MET A 102 4.30 5.39 3.78
N SER A 103 2.97 5.43 3.70
CA SER A 103 2.23 5.07 2.48
C SER A 103 2.59 5.98 1.30
N LEU A 104 2.51 7.30 1.48
CA LEU A 104 2.78 8.24 0.40
C LEU A 104 4.26 8.22 0.02
N GLY A 105 5.18 8.13 0.99
CA GLY A 105 6.61 8.03 0.70
C GLY A 105 6.94 6.81 -0.13
N PHE A 106 6.41 5.64 0.22
CA PHE A 106 6.61 4.41 -0.53
C PHE A 106 6.05 4.50 -1.95
N LEU A 107 4.77 4.84 -2.10
CA LEU A 107 4.12 4.88 -3.42
C LEU A 107 4.70 5.99 -4.30
N THR A 108 5.00 7.17 -3.75
CA THR A 108 5.67 8.25 -4.51
C THR A 108 7.06 7.82 -4.99
N THR A 109 7.78 7.00 -4.22
CA THR A 109 9.08 6.47 -4.66
C THR A 109 8.91 5.54 -5.86
N ILE A 110 7.82 4.77 -5.91
CA ILE A 110 7.48 3.94 -7.09
C ILE A 110 7.18 4.84 -8.29
N GLU A 111 6.32 5.87 -8.14
CA GLU A 111 6.06 6.82 -9.24
C GLU A 111 7.35 7.50 -9.75
N ILE A 112 8.31 7.76 -8.86
CA ILE A 112 9.62 8.29 -9.24
C ILE A 112 10.42 7.25 -10.04
N PHE A 113 10.38 5.98 -9.65
CA PHE A 113 11.02 4.90 -10.41
C PHE A 113 10.41 4.77 -11.80
N ASP A 114 9.08 4.87 -11.91
CA ASP A 114 8.35 4.91 -13.18
C ASP A 114 8.77 6.11 -14.01
N GLY A 115 8.93 7.29 -13.41
CA GLY A 115 9.42 8.49 -14.08
C GLY A 115 10.79 8.34 -14.75
N PHE A 116 11.65 7.44 -14.28
CA PHE A 116 12.96 7.14 -14.89
C PHE A 116 12.96 5.87 -15.76
N SER A 117 11.81 5.30 -16.09
CA SER A 117 11.68 4.16 -16.98
C SER A 117 11.37 4.62 -18.42
N GLU A 118 11.91 3.94 -19.42
CA GLU A 118 11.45 4.14 -20.81
C GLU A 118 10.07 3.51 -21.08
N GLU A 119 9.66 2.52 -20.29
CA GLU A 119 8.37 1.82 -20.44
C GLU A 119 7.21 2.50 -19.71
N TRP A 120 7.51 3.10 -18.55
CA TRP A 120 6.54 3.77 -17.68
C TRP A 120 6.89 5.26 -17.53
N GLY A 121 6.12 5.98 -16.72
CA GLY A 121 6.38 7.39 -16.42
C GLY A 121 5.70 7.81 -15.12
N PHE A 122 6.13 8.92 -14.53
CA PHE A 122 5.50 9.45 -13.32
C PHE A 122 4.08 9.91 -13.67
N SER A 123 3.07 9.29 -13.07
CA SER A 123 1.68 9.68 -13.28
C SER A 123 1.19 10.58 -12.16
N TRP A 124 0.75 11.78 -12.55
CA TRP A 124 0.06 12.68 -11.61
C TRP A 124 -1.30 12.13 -11.17
N SER A 125 -1.92 11.29 -12.01
CA SER A 125 -3.21 10.69 -11.68
C SER A 125 -3.05 9.56 -10.65
N ASP A 126 -1.96 8.79 -10.71
CA ASP A 126 -1.62 7.79 -9.70
C ASP A 126 -1.14 8.41 -8.40
N PHE A 127 -0.27 9.43 -8.47
CA PHE A 127 0.07 10.22 -7.29
C PHE A 127 -1.19 10.80 -6.61
N GLY A 128 -2.13 11.35 -7.40
CA GLY A 128 -3.42 11.83 -6.90
C GLY A 128 -4.28 10.74 -6.26
N ALA A 129 -4.33 9.56 -6.87
CA ALA A 129 -5.03 8.39 -6.33
C ALA A 129 -4.39 7.89 -5.02
N ASN A 130 -3.06 7.90 -4.92
CA ASN A 130 -2.31 7.60 -3.71
C ASN A 130 -2.71 8.58 -2.58
N VAL A 131 -2.68 9.89 -2.87
CA VAL A 131 -3.11 10.92 -1.91
C VAL A 131 -4.56 10.71 -1.47
N LEU A 132 -5.46 10.38 -2.41
CA LEU A 132 -6.87 10.13 -2.10
C LEU A 132 -7.05 8.91 -1.18
N GLY A 133 -6.34 7.81 -1.42
CA GLY A 133 -6.38 6.62 -0.57
C GLY A 133 -5.94 6.89 0.87
N SER A 134 -4.80 7.56 1.04
CA SER A 134 -4.32 8.00 2.36
C SER A 134 -5.30 8.95 3.04
N ALA A 135 -5.82 9.93 2.29
CA ALA A 135 -6.77 10.91 2.79
C ALA A 135 -8.10 10.26 3.20
N LEU A 136 -8.54 9.22 2.50
CA LEU A 136 -9.75 8.48 2.85
C LEU A 136 -9.61 7.79 4.20
N PHE A 137 -8.45 7.22 4.54
CA PHE A 137 -8.23 6.65 5.86
C PHE A 137 -8.15 7.73 6.94
N VAL A 138 -7.26 8.71 6.76
CA VAL A 138 -7.01 9.77 7.76
C VAL A 138 -8.26 10.63 7.97
N GLY A 139 -8.96 10.99 6.90
CA GLY A 139 -10.16 11.82 6.94
C GLY A 139 -11.28 11.21 7.76
N GLN A 140 -11.44 9.88 7.74
CA GLN A 140 -12.42 9.19 8.58
C GLN A 140 -12.10 9.27 10.07
N ASP A 141 -10.85 9.03 10.47
CA ASP A 141 -10.43 9.19 11.88
C ASP A 141 -10.56 10.67 12.33
N LEU A 142 -10.25 11.64 11.47
CA LEU A 142 -10.41 13.06 11.79
C LEU A 142 -11.88 13.48 11.92
N ALA A 143 -12.76 12.97 11.06
CA ALA A 143 -14.18 13.35 11.06
C ALA A 143 -15.00 12.59 12.11
N TRP A 144 -14.69 11.31 12.35
CA TRP A 144 -15.52 10.39 13.12
C TRP A 144 -14.79 9.66 14.25
N SER A 145 -13.46 9.80 14.37
CA SER A 145 -12.65 9.02 15.33
C SER A 145 -12.77 7.51 15.18
N GLU A 146 -13.26 7.05 14.03
CA GLU A 146 -13.46 5.65 13.67
C GLU A 146 -13.46 5.48 12.14
N GLN A 147 -13.19 4.27 11.66
CA GLN A 147 -13.31 3.93 10.24
C GLN A 147 -14.73 3.39 9.98
N ARG A 148 -15.52 4.10 9.16
CA ARG A 148 -16.89 3.71 8.80
C ARG A 148 -16.97 3.00 7.46
N MET A 149 -16.11 3.39 6.54
CA MET A 149 -15.97 2.82 5.20
C MET A 149 -14.66 2.06 5.13
N LEU A 150 -14.73 0.82 4.65
CA LEU A 150 -13.55 -0.03 4.44
C LEU A 150 -13.41 -0.33 2.95
N VAL A 151 -12.28 0.03 2.38
CA VAL A 151 -11.94 -0.36 1.00
C VAL A 151 -11.50 -1.82 1.02
N LYS A 152 -12.19 -2.69 0.27
CA LYS A 152 -11.93 -4.12 0.22
C LYS A 152 -11.73 -4.57 -1.22
N PHE A 153 -10.89 -5.58 -1.38
CA PHE A 153 -10.65 -6.26 -2.64
C PHE A 153 -11.18 -7.69 -2.55
N SER A 154 -11.78 -8.17 -3.63
CA SER A 154 -12.22 -9.54 -3.81
C SER A 154 -11.94 -9.95 -5.25
N PHE A 155 -11.68 -11.24 -5.45
CA PHE A 155 -11.39 -11.83 -6.76
C PHE A 155 -12.25 -13.08 -6.93
N ASN A 156 -12.87 -13.23 -8.10
CA ASN A 156 -13.47 -14.49 -8.52
C ASN A 156 -12.82 -14.95 -9.82
N ARG A 157 -12.42 -16.22 -9.85
CA ARG A 157 -11.77 -16.78 -11.02
C ARG A 157 -12.74 -16.82 -12.20
N THR A 158 -12.26 -16.41 -13.37
CA THR A 158 -12.99 -16.50 -14.64
C THR A 158 -12.35 -17.51 -15.58
N ASP A 159 -13.01 -17.79 -16.71
CA ASP A 159 -12.44 -18.62 -17.79
C ASP A 159 -11.57 -17.80 -18.77
N PHE A 160 -11.50 -16.47 -18.61
CA PHE A 160 -10.79 -15.58 -19.53
C PHE A 160 -9.26 -15.74 -19.52
N PRO A 161 -8.58 -16.07 -18.40
CA PRO A 161 -7.12 -16.29 -18.41
C PRO A 161 -6.68 -17.32 -19.45
N ALA A 162 -7.49 -18.34 -19.73
CA ALA A 162 -7.20 -19.34 -20.76
C ALA A 162 -7.18 -18.76 -22.19
N LEU A 163 -7.80 -17.60 -22.42
CA LEU A 163 -7.84 -16.94 -23.73
C LEU A 163 -6.64 -16.01 -23.96
N ASN A 164 -6.06 -15.44 -22.89
CA ASN A 164 -4.88 -14.57 -22.99
C ASN A 164 -4.03 -14.63 -21.69
N PRO A 165 -3.28 -15.71 -21.46
CA PRO A 165 -2.54 -15.92 -20.22
C PRO A 165 -1.49 -14.84 -19.95
N ASP A 166 -0.86 -14.29 -20.99
CA ASP A 166 0.16 -13.24 -20.86
C ASP A 166 -0.41 -11.99 -20.16
N LYS A 167 -1.62 -11.58 -20.58
CA LYS A 167 -2.30 -10.39 -20.07
C LYS A 167 -3.15 -10.63 -18.83
N LEU A 168 -3.76 -11.80 -18.70
CA LEU A 168 -4.74 -12.10 -17.64
C LEU A 168 -4.18 -13.01 -16.55
N GLY A 169 -2.97 -13.54 -16.73
CA GLY A 169 -2.27 -14.37 -15.76
C GLY A 169 -2.20 -15.84 -16.16
N GLU A 170 -1.01 -16.43 -15.99
CA GLU A 170 -0.76 -17.84 -16.28
C GLU A 170 -1.09 -18.78 -15.10
N ASN A 171 -1.31 -18.21 -13.92
CA ASN A 171 -1.59 -18.94 -12.69
C ASN A 171 -2.41 -18.08 -11.73
N LEU A 172 -2.95 -18.71 -10.68
CA LEU A 172 -3.84 -18.07 -9.72
C LEU A 172 -3.30 -16.76 -9.13
N VAL A 173 -1.99 -16.69 -8.85
CA VAL A 173 -1.41 -15.47 -8.27
C VAL A 173 -1.44 -14.35 -9.30
N GLN A 174 -1.03 -14.61 -10.54
CA GLN A 174 -1.09 -13.60 -11.59
C GLN A 174 -2.53 -13.20 -11.91
N GLU A 175 -3.46 -14.16 -11.94
CA GLU A 175 -4.88 -13.89 -12.19
C GLU A 175 -5.49 -12.93 -11.15
N ILE A 176 -5.15 -13.07 -9.87
CA ILE A 176 -5.59 -12.14 -8.81
C ILE A 176 -5.19 -10.68 -9.10
N PHE A 177 -4.04 -10.45 -9.74
CA PHE A 177 -3.54 -9.11 -10.03
C PHE A 177 -3.88 -8.61 -11.44
N LYS A 178 -4.00 -9.52 -12.41
CA LYS A 178 -4.13 -9.19 -13.83
C LYS A 178 -5.57 -9.36 -14.35
N ASP A 179 -6.34 -10.31 -13.83
CA ASP A 179 -7.70 -10.59 -14.28
C ASP A 179 -8.73 -9.87 -13.41
N TYR A 180 -9.18 -8.70 -13.87
CA TYR A 180 -10.19 -7.87 -13.22
C TYR A 180 -11.61 -8.11 -13.77
N ASN A 181 -11.86 -9.27 -14.38
CA ASN A 181 -13.16 -9.61 -14.98
C ASN A 181 -14.10 -10.41 -14.04
N GLY A 182 -13.69 -10.70 -12.79
CA GLY A 182 -14.46 -11.52 -11.84
C GLY A 182 -14.25 -11.18 -10.37
#